data_AF-A0A7J6KXI0-F1
#
_entry.id   AF-A0A7J6KXI0-F1
#
_cell.length_a   1.000
_cell.length_b   1.000
_cell.length_c   1.000
_cell.angle_alpha   90.00
_cell.angle_beta   90.00
_cell.angle_gamma   90.00
#
_symmetry.space_group_name_H-M   'P 1'
#
loop_
_entity.id
_entity.type
_entity.pdbx_description
1 polymer ?
#
loop_
_entity_poly.entity_id
_entity_poly.type
_entity_poly.pdbx_seq_one_letter_code
_entity_poly.pdbx_strand_id
1 'polypeptide(L)'
;HSEARLVSSLLSQRRLPSEPWTEQEIRSFLLNISSWDTNNFKDNIGVGEREGRYVSNLVYERNFGLMHGIGRSGDIAAVQPKAAGSSLILRLTRYLVADAIRLAGIPSLVNDVSKGSPCLLPVATGMAITLVLLAVMKRQKLVHSSAKYVVWSRIDQKSCLKAMQLAGLEVVSVDQKPSDSPNEQGLVTDVDAIREKVLSLGGADSVVAIIGTTSTFAPRSPDDIPALGRIAKEFDVPLVVNNAYGLQCTKCCSLIEEANRAKDSRAGI
;
A
#
# COMPACT_ATOMS: atom_id res chain seq x y z
N HIS A 1 0.72 -25.67 -22.71
CA HIS A 1 -0.43 -26.07 -21.87
C HIS A 1 -1.69 -25.40 -22.43
N SER A 2 -2.90 -25.96 -22.30
CA SER A 2 -4.09 -25.26 -22.82
C SER A 2 -4.36 -24.01 -21.98
N GLU A 3 -4.65 -22.87 -22.62
CA GLU A 3 -4.94 -21.58 -21.97
C GLU A 3 -5.98 -21.69 -20.84
N ALA A 4 -7.05 -22.46 -21.08
CA ALA A 4 -8.08 -22.73 -20.09
C ALA A 4 -7.55 -23.37 -18.79
N ARG A 5 -6.51 -24.22 -18.87
CA ARG A 5 -5.87 -24.80 -17.68
C ARG A 5 -5.06 -23.76 -16.91
N LEU A 6 -4.36 -22.86 -17.61
CA LEU A 6 -3.60 -21.78 -16.97
C LEU A 6 -4.54 -20.84 -16.22
N VAL A 7 -5.63 -20.41 -16.85
CA VAL A 7 -6.64 -19.55 -16.24
C VAL A 7 -7.32 -20.25 -15.05
N SER A 8 -7.73 -21.51 -15.22
CA SER A 8 -8.34 -22.28 -14.13
C SER A 8 -7.39 -22.43 -12.93
N SER A 9 -6.10 -22.67 -13.19
CA SER A 9 -5.07 -22.72 -12.16
C SER A 9 -4.94 -21.37 -11.43
N LEU A 10 -4.83 -20.26 -12.17
CA LEU A 10 -4.73 -18.91 -11.59
C LEU A 10 -5.94 -18.56 -10.71
N LEU A 11 -7.16 -18.83 -11.19
CA LEU A 11 -8.40 -18.55 -10.46
C LEU A 11 -8.54 -19.41 -9.19
N SER A 12 -8.05 -20.64 -9.24
CA SER A 12 -8.12 -21.60 -8.14
C SER A 12 -7.04 -21.32 -7.09
N GLN A 13 -5.78 -21.18 -7.52
CA GLN A 13 -4.63 -21.01 -6.64
C GLN A 13 -4.56 -19.58 -6.07
N ARG A 14 -4.91 -18.57 -6.88
CA ARG A 14 -4.85 -17.14 -6.51
C ARG A 14 -3.46 -16.72 -6.03
N ARG A 15 -2.44 -17.18 -6.75
CA ARG A 15 -1.02 -16.99 -6.46
C ARG A 15 -0.24 -16.73 -7.74
N LEU A 16 0.97 -16.21 -7.60
CA LEU A 16 1.86 -16.05 -8.74
C LEU A 16 2.12 -17.44 -9.37
N PRO A 17 1.98 -17.59 -10.70
CA PRO A 17 2.33 -18.84 -11.37
C PRO A 17 3.79 -19.21 -11.11
N SER A 18 4.07 -20.48 -10.83
CA SER A 18 5.45 -20.98 -10.69
C SER A 18 6.23 -20.90 -11.99
N GLU A 19 5.55 -21.18 -13.11
CA GLU A 19 6.06 -21.01 -14.46
C GLU A 19 5.45 -19.74 -15.08
N PRO A 20 6.26 -18.85 -15.65
CA PRO A 20 5.77 -17.61 -16.25
C PRO A 20 4.89 -17.93 -17.47
N TRP A 21 3.83 -17.14 -17.65
CA TRP A 21 3.05 -17.17 -18.88
C TRP A 21 3.79 -16.45 -19.99
N THR A 22 3.64 -16.95 -21.21
CA THR A 22 4.10 -16.25 -22.42
C THR A 22 3.30 -14.96 -22.64
N GLU A 23 3.87 -14.03 -23.40
CA GLU A 23 3.17 -12.77 -23.75
C GLU A 23 1.83 -13.03 -24.45
N GLN A 24 1.77 -14.04 -25.32
CA GLN A 24 0.55 -14.41 -26.02
C GLN A 24 -0.54 -14.91 -25.05
N GLU A 25 -0.18 -15.74 -24.07
CA GLU A 25 -1.11 -16.23 -23.04
C GLU A 25 -1.64 -15.09 -22.17
N ILE A 26 -0.76 -14.16 -21.76
CA ILE A 26 -1.16 -12.96 -20.99
C ILE A 26 -2.11 -12.09 -21.81
N ARG A 27 -1.78 -11.82 -23.08
CA ARG A 27 -2.60 -10.99 -23.96
C ARG A 27 -3.97 -11.61 -24.23
N SER A 28 -4.02 -12.91 -24.50
CA SER A 28 -5.28 -13.62 -24.73
C SER A 28 -6.18 -13.58 -23.50
N PHE A 29 -5.60 -13.80 -22.31
CA PHE A 29 -6.32 -13.68 -21.04
C PHE A 29 -6.90 -12.26 -20.82
N LEU A 30 -6.10 -11.21 -21.04
CA LEU A 30 -6.55 -9.83 -20.86
C LEU A 30 -7.67 -9.46 -21.83
N LEU A 31 -7.57 -9.86 -23.10
CA LEU A 31 -8.61 -9.63 -24.12
C LEU A 31 -9.89 -10.40 -23.82
N ASN A 32 -9.77 -11.63 -23.31
CA ASN A 32 -10.94 -12.41 -22.89
C ASN A 32 -11.67 -11.69 -21.74
N ILE A 33 -10.94 -11.29 -20.70
CA ILE A 33 -11.56 -10.63 -19.56
C ILE A 33 -12.13 -9.25 -19.93
N SER A 34 -11.44 -8.47 -20.75
CA SER A 34 -11.95 -7.15 -21.13
C SER A 34 -13.27 -7.23 -21.91
N SER A 35 -13.51 -8.31 -22.65
CA SER A 35 -14.79 -8.56 -23.33
C SER A 35 -15.99 -8.66 -22.39
N TRP A 36 -15.77 -8.82 -21.07
CA TRP A 36 -16.83 -8.89 -20.05
C TRP A 36 -17.27 -7.52 -19.53
N ASP A 37 -16.53 -6.45 -19.87
CA ASP A 37 -16.94 -5.08 -19.55
C ASP A 37 -18.00 -4.60 -20.55
N THR A 38 -19.03 -3.91 -20.03
CA THR A 38 -20.22 -3.55 -20.83
C THR A 38 -19.90 -2.66 -22.04
N ASN A 39 -18.84 -1.86 -21.98
CA ASN A 39 -18.38 -1.04 -23.11
C ASN A 39 -17.89 -1.87 -24.32
N ASN A 40 -17.66 -3.18 -24.15
CA ASN A 40 -17.19 -4.08 -25.21
C ASN A 40 -18.30 -5.02 -25.73
N PHE A 41 -19.51 -4.95 -25.19
CA PHE A 41 -20.64 -5.74 -25.68
C PHE A 41 -21.15 -5.17 -27.01
N LYS A 42 -21.36 -6.04 -28.00
CA LYS A 42 -21.79 -5.65 -29.36
C LYS A 42 -23.12 -4.90 -29.37
N ASP A 43 -24.07 -5.34 -28.56
CA ASP A 43 -25.44 -4.80 -28.51
C ASP A 43 -25.64 -3.77 -27.38
N ASN A 44 -24.56 -3.27 -26.77
CA ASN A 44 -24.68 -2.29 -25.70
C ASN A 44 -25.01 -0.90 -26.26
N ILE A 45 -26.16 -0.37 -25.82
CA ILE A 45 -26.58 1.02 -26.08
C ILE A 45 -26.36 1.81 -24.79
N GLY A 46 -25.21 2.46 -24.68
CA GLY A 46 -24.87 3.27 -23.51
C GLY A 46 -25.53 4.65 -23.54
N VAL A 47 -26.49 4.90 -22.65
CA VAL A 47 -27.21 6.18 -22.51
C VAL A 47 -26.72 7.06 -21.35
N GLY A 48 -25.76 6.58 -20.56
CA GLY A 48 -25.19 7.33 -19.43
C GLY A 48 -24.06 8.29 -19.82
N GLU A 49 -23.58 9.00 -18.81
CA GLU A 49 -22.47 9.95 -18.89
C GLU A 49 -21.09 9.27 -18.82
N ARG A 50 -21.02 8.08 -18.20
CA ARG A 50 -19.79 7.29 -18.04
C ARG A 50 -19.95 5.89 -18.62
N GLU A 51 -19.91 5.81 -19.95
CA GLU A 51 -20.16 4.59 -20.73
C GLU A 51 -18.89 3.92 -21.27
N GLY A 52 -17.70 4.35 -20.83
CA GLY A 52 -16.43 3.76 -21.31
C GLY A 52 -16.16 3.98 -22.80
N ARG A 53 -16.82 4.96 -23.43
CA ARG A 53 -16.63 5.31 -24.85
C ARG A 53 -15.18 5.76 -25.08
N TYR A 54 -14.61 5.39 -26.21
CA TYR A 54 -13.27 5.78 -26.64
C TYR A 54 -13.32 6.41 -28.05
N VAL A 55 -12.36 7.28 -28.34
CA VAL A 55 -12.24 7.95 -29.66
C VAL A 55 -11.02 7.42 -30.44
N SER A 56 -9.94 7.09 -29.75
CA SER A 56 -8.70 6.62 -30.36
C SER A 56 -8.51 5.12 -30.17
N ASN A 57 -8.35 4.39 -31.29
CA ASN A 57 -8.03 2.96 -31.25
C ASN A 57 -6.70 2.70 -30.57
N LEU A 58 -5.71 3.59 -30.70
CA LEU A 58 -4.43 3.46 -30.01
C LEU A 58 -4.60 3.49 -28.47
N VAL A 59 -5.53 4.32 -27.97
CA VAL A 59 -5.84 4.37 -26.54
C VAL A 59 -6.60 3.11 -26.11
N TYR A 60 -7.52 2.62 -26.93
CA TYR A 60 -8.26 1.40 -26.63
C TYR A 60 -7.33 0.18 -26.57
N GLU A 61 -6.50 0.00 -27.59
CA GLU A 61 -5.59 -1.15 -27.73
C GLU A 61 -4.52 -1.18 -26.64
N ARG A 62 -3.89 -0.04 -26.32
CA ARG A 62 -2.87 0.01 -25.25
C ARG A 62 -3.43 -0.30 -23.86
N ASN A 63 -4.75 -0.17 -23.66
CA ASN A 63 -5.45 -0.51 -22.42
C ASN A 63 -6.24 -1.83 -22.52
N PHE A 64 -6.02 -2.63 -23.56
CA PHE A 64 -6.70 -3.91 -23.80
C PHE A 64 -8.24 -3.83 -23.80
N GLY A 65 -8.80 -2.65 -24.07
CA GLY A 65 -10.25 -2.39 -24.03
C GLY A 65 -10.87 -2.21 -22.64
N LEU A 66 -10.07 -2.11 -21.57
CA LEU A 66 -10.52 -1.88 -20.19
C LEU A 66 -10.74 -0.37 -19.94
N MET A 67 -11.95 0.13 -20.20
CA MET A 67 -12.22 1.57 -20.25
C MET A 67 -12.92 2.16 -19.02
N HIS A 68 -13.42 1.32 -18.12
CA HIS A 68 -14.19 1.78 -16.95
C HIS A 68 -13.33 2.10 -15.71
N GLY A 69 -12.06 1.71 -15.70
CA GLY A 69 -11.21 1.79 -14.53
C GLY A 69 -11.59 0.76 -13.45
N ILE A 70 -11.23 1.05 -12.20
CA ILE A 70 -11.42 0.14 -11.06
C ILE A 70 -12.34 0.76 -10.00
N GLY A 71 -13.05 -0.10 -9.26
CA GLY A 71 -13.85 0.31 -8.12
C GLY A 71 -15.17 1.01 -8.46
N ARG A 72 -15.76 1.62 -7.43
CA ARG A 72 -16.97 2.44 -7.49
C ARG A 72 -16.71 3.78 -6.82
N SER A 73 -17.61 4.74 -7.02
CA SER A 73 -17.49 6.10 -6.50
C SER A 73 -17.25 6.20 -4.99
N GLY A 74 -17.78 5.26 -4.20
CA GLY A 74 -17.61 5.23 -2.75
C GLY A 74 -16.60 4.19 -2.23
N ASP A 75 -16.08 3.31 -3.08
CA ASP A 75 -15.20 2.21 -2.67
C ASP A 75 -14.35 1.72 -3.84
N ILE A 76 -13.03 1.92 -3.73
CA ILE A 76 -12.05 1.55 -4.75
C ILE A 76 -11.94 0.03 -4.95
N ALA A 77 -12.30 -0.77 -3.94
CA ALA A 77 -12.22 -2.23 -3.97
C ALA A 77 -13.53 -2.90 -4.37
N ALA A 78 -14.63 -2.15 -4.46
CA ALA A 78 -15.94 -2.69 -4.81
C ALA A 78 -16.01 -3.17 -6.26
N VAL A 79 -16.75 -4.26 -6.48
CA VAL A 79 -17.06 -4.77 -7.82
C VAL A 79 -17.91 -3.74 -8.57
N GLN A 80 -17.50 -3.41 -9.79
CA GLN A 80 -18.19 -2.51 -10.70
C GLN A 80 -19.14 -3.29 -11.62
N PRO A 81 -20.47 -3.16 -11.50
CA PRO A 81 -21.41 -3.92 -12.33
C PRO A 81 -21.28 -3.69 -13.83
N LYS A 82 -20.87 -2.47 -14.24
CA LYS A 82 -20.60 -2.14 -15.66
C LYS A 82 -19.27 -2.71 -16.18
N ALA A 83 -18.40 -3.19 -15.29
CA ALA A 83 -17.03 -3.55 -15.60
C ALA A 83 -16.61 -4.81 -14.82
N ALA A 84 -17.29 -5.92 -15.13
CA ALA A 84 -17.06 -7.21 -14.46
C ALA A 84 -15.64 -7.72 -14.71
N GLY A 85 -15.10 -7.52 -15.92
CA GLY A 85 -13.75 -7.90 -16.29
C GLY A 85 -12.69 -7.06 -15.58
N SER A 86 -12.83 -5.73 -15.59
CA SER A 86 -11.96 -4.84 -14.83
C SER A 86 -11.97 -5.15 -13.33
N SER A 87 -13.15 -5.50 -12.78
CA SER A 87 -13.29 -5.91 -11.38
C SER A 87 -12.58 -7.22 -11.06
N LEU A 88 -12.64 -8.20 -11.98
CA LEU A 88 -11.92 -9.46 -11.84
C LEU A 88 -10.40 -9.23 -11.87
N ILE A 89 -9.91 -8.40 -12.79
CA ILE A 89 -8.48 -8.06 -12.88
C ILE A 89 -8.00 -7.47 -11.55
N LEU A 90 -8.68 -6.44 -11.03
CA LEU A 90 -8.31 -5.84 -9.74
C LEU A 90 -8.24 -6.90 -8.63
N ARG A 91 -9.25 -7.78 -8.56
CA ARG A 91 -9.31 -8.83 -7.54
C ARG A 91 -8.18 -9.83 -7.68
N LEU A 92 -7.84 -10.26 -8.89
CA LEU A 92 -6.71 -11.16 -9.13
C LEU A 92 -5.38 -10.47 -8.82
N THR A 93 -5.17 -9.24 -9.27
CA THR A 93 -3.96 -8.48 -8.96
C THR A 93 -3.76 -8.34 -7.46
N ARG A 94 -4.83 -8.13 -6.67
CA ARG A 94 -4.75 -8.10 -5.20
C ARG A 94 -4.21 -9.41 -4.62
N TYR A 95 -4.69 -10.55 -5.10
CA TYR A 95 -4.18 -11.86 -4.68
C TYR A 95 -2.72 -12.08 -5.09
N LEU A 96 -2.34 -11.68 -6.31
CA LEU A 96 -0.97 -11.80 -6.80
C LEU A 96 0.00 -10.91 -6.02
N VAL A 97 -0.40 -9.67 -5.69
CA VAL A 97 0.38 -8.77 -4.84
C VAL A 97 0.46 -9.30 -3.41
N ALA A 98 -0.63 -9.87 -2.87
CA ALA A 98 -0.58 -10.53 -1.57
C ALA A 98 0.42 -11.68 -1.54
N ASP A 99 0.47 -12.48 -2.61
CA ASP A 99 1.45 -13.56 -2.72
C ASP A 99 2.88 -13.03 -2.89
N ALA A 100 3.07 -11.95 -3.66
CA ALA A 100 4.37 -11.28 -3.76
C ALA A 100 4.86 -10.75 -2.39
N ILE A 101 3.97 -10.14 -1.59
CA ILE A 101 4.29 -9.66 -0.24
C ILE A 101 4.67 -10.82 0.70
N ARG A 102 3.98 -11.95 0.56
CA ARG A 102 4.30 -13.18 1.30
C ARG A 102 5.67 -13.70 0.94
N LEU A 103 5.98 -13.81 -0.36
CA LEU A 103 7.28 -14.25 -0.86
C LEU A 103 8.41 -13.29 -0.46
N ALA A 104 8.11 -11.98 -0.38
CA ALA A 104 9.05 -10.97 0.09
C ALA A 104 9.35 -11.05 1.60
N GLY A 105 8.58 -11.83 2.36
CA GLY A 105 8.85 -12.09 3.78
C GLY A 105 7.92 -11.38 4.77
N ILE A 106 6.75 -10.89 4.33
CA ILE A 106 5.76 -10.24 5.22
C ILE A 106 4.41 -10.97 5.21
N PRO A 107 4.36 -12.29 5.50
CA PRO A 107 3.11 -13.06 5.46
C PRO A 107 2.03 -12.49 6.39
N SER A 108 2.41 -11.95 7.54
CA SER A 108 1.46 -11.53 8.59
C SER A 108 0.48 -10.44 8.14
N LEU A 109 0.84 -9.60 7.15
CA LEU A 109 -0.02 -8.55 6.60
C LEU A 109 -1.02 -9.03 5.55
N VAL A 110 -0.83 -10.23 5.01
CA VAL A 110 -1.53 -10.75 3.82
C VAL A 110 -2.05 -12.18 4.02
N ASN A 111 -2.17 -12.64 5.26
CA ASN A 111 -2.71 -13.96 5.60
C ASN A 111 -4.17 -14.14 5.18
N ASP A 112 -4.97 -13.07 5.24
CA ASP A 112 -6.38 -13.10 4.84
C ASP A 112 -6.73 -11.90 3.95
N VAL A 113 -6.68 -12.13 2.63
CA VAL A 113 -6.97 -11.10 1.63
C VAL A 113 -8.43 -10.64 1.65
N SER A 114 -9.34 -11.44 2.24
CA SER A 114 -10.76 -11.08 2.35
C SER A 114 -11.00 -9.91 3.29
N LYS A 115 -10.06 -9.63 4.21
CA LYS A 115 -10.11 -8.48 5.14
C LYS A 115 -9.77 -7.14 4.49
N GLY A 116 -9.55 -7.10 3.18
CA GLY A 116 -9.32 -5.86 2.44
C GLY A 116 -7.85 -5.50 2.19
N SER A 117 -6.89 -6.24 2.76
CA SER A 117 -5.44 -6.09 2.50
C SER A 117 -4.93 -7.10 1.45
N PRO A 118 -4.04 -6.73 0.52
CA PRO A 118 -3.59 -5.38 0.22
C PRO A 118 -4.65 -4.59 -0.54
N CYS A 119 -4.69 -3.28 -0.32
CA CYS A 119 -5.48 -2.35 -1.12
C CYS A 119 -4.61 -1.75 -2.21
N LEU A 120 -4.98 -1.94 -3.47
CA LEU A 120 -4.25 -1.38 -4.61
C LEU A 120 -4.80 0.00 -4.94
N LEU A 121 -3.92 1.00 -5.03
CA LEU A 121 -4.26 2.38 -5.33
C LEU A 121 -3.48 2.82 -6.59
N PRO A 122 -4.14 3.41 -7.60
CA PRO A 122 -3.48 3.85 -8.83
C PRO A 122 -2.78 5.20 -8.65
N VAL A 123 -1.94 5.32 -7.62
CA VAL A 123 -1.19 6.52 -7.27
C VAL A 123 0.22 6.15 -6.82
N ALA A 124 1.18 7.07 -6.96
CA ALA A 124 2.53 6.87 -6.45
C ALA A 124 2.57 6.81 -4.91
N THR A 125 3.65 6.25 -4.36
CA THR A 125 3.82 6.00 -2.92
C THR A 125 3.55 7.24 -2.04
N GLY A 126 3.99 8.43 -2.46
CA GLY A 126 3.72 9.66 -1.71
C GLY A 126 2.22 9.94 -1.56
N MET A 127 1.45 9.84 -2.66
CA MET A 127 -0.01 10.01 -2.61
C MET A 127 -0.69 8.88 -1.85
N ALA A 128 -0.19 7.64 -1.94
CA ALA A 128 -0.70 6.54 -1.14
C ALA A 128 -0.51 6.81 0.37
N ILE A 129 0.65 7.33 0.78
CA ILE A 129 0.90 7.78 2.16
C ILE A 129 -0.07 8.88 2.55
N THR A 130 -0.32 9.89 1.70
CA THR A 130 -1.33 10.93 1.98
C THR A 130 -2.71 10.31 2.22
N LEU A 131 -3.17 9.38 1.37
CA LEU A 131 -4.47 8.72 1.53
C LEU A 131 -4.54 7.90 2.83
N VAL A 132 -3.47 7.19 3.18
CA VAL A 132 -3.36 6.47 4.46
C VAL A 132 -3.45 7.44 5.63
N LEU A 133 -2.70 8.55 5.60
CA LEU A 133 -2.71 9.55 6.67
C LEU A 133 -4.06 10.25 6.82
N LEU A 134 -4.77 10.52 5.72
CA LEU A 134 -6.14 11.06 5.79
C LEU A 134 -7.09 10.07 6.46
N ALA A 135 -6.99 8.76 6.16
CA ALA A 135 -7.81 7.73 6.78
C ALA A 135 -7.46 7.55 8.28
N VAL A 136 -6.16 7.51 8.61
CA VAL A 136 -5.66 7.40 9.99
C VAL A 136 -6.06 8.63 10.81
N MET A 137 -5.86 9.84 10.28
CA MET A 137 -6.27 11.09 10.92
C MET A 137 -7.77 11.11 11.19
N LYS A 138 -8.60 10.73 10.20
CA LYS A 138 -10.05 10.68 10.38
C LYS A 138 -10.43 9.76 11.53
N ARG A 139 -9.79 8.59 11.65
CA ARG A 139 -10.03 7.64 12.75
C ARG A 139 -9.55 8.19 14.09
N GLN A 140 -8.34 8.73 14.14
CA GLN A 140 -7.74 9.31 15.35
C GLN A 140 -8.60 10.46 15.89
N LYS A 141 -9.05 11.37 15.03
CA LYS A 141 -9.89 12.52 15.42
C LYS A 141 -11.29 12.17 15.93
N LEU A 142 -11.76 10.93 15.79
CA LEU A 142 -13.00 10.48 16.44
C LEU A 142 -12.85 10.38 17.96
N VAL A 143 -11.63 10.13 18.44
CA VAL A 143 -11.30 10.00 19.87
C VAL A 143 -10.47 11.20 20.33
N HIS A 144 -9.48 11.60 19.53
CA HIS A 144 -8.50 12.64 19.83
C HIS A 144 -8.68 13.83 18.89
N SER A 145 -9.68 14.68 19.17
CA SER A 145 -10.09 15.78 18.29
C SER A 145 -8.97 16.79 17.94
N SER A 146 -7.97 16.92 18.81
CA SER A 146 -6.79 17.80 18.65
C SER A 146 -5.65 17.20 17.84
N ALA A 147 -5.71 15.91 17.45
CA ALA A 147 -4.62 15.23 16.77
C ALA A 147 -4.28 15.89 15.42
N LYS A 148 -3.06 16.40 15.29
CA LYS A 148 -2.59 17.15 14.10
C LYS A 148 -1.13 16.93 13.75
N TYR A 149 -0.35 16.31 14.63
CA TYR A 149 1.07 16.08 14.42
C TYR A 149 1.35 14.72 13.79
N VAL A 150 2.44 14.63 13.03
CA VAL A 150 3.10 13.36 12.72
C VAL A 150 4.53 13.43 13.19
N VAL A 151 4.97 12.41 13.92
CA VAL A 151 6.38 12.30 14.34
C VAL A 151 7.10 11.44 13.32
N TRP A 152 8.06 12.02 12.62
CA TRP A 152 8.68 11.42 11.44
C TRP A 152 10.18 11.26 11.62
N SER A 153 10.65 10.02 11.44
CA SER A 153 12.08 9.70 11.37
C SER A 153 12.66 10.24 10.07
N ARG A 154 13.43 11.34 10.15
CA ARG A 154 13.83 12.16 8.99
C ARG A 154 14.51 11.33 7.91
N ILE A 155 14.11 11.58 6.66
CA ILE A 155 14.83 11.21 5.45
C ILE A 155 14.69 12.32 4.42
N ASP A 156 15.79 12.68 3.76
CA ASP A 156 15.80 13.80 2.82
C ASP A 156 15.24 13.40 1.44
N GLN A 157 13.96 13.01 1.42
CA GLN A 157 13.20 12.64 0.24
C GLN A 157 11.91 13.48 0.17
N LYS A 158 11.81 14.35 -0.85
CA LYS A 158 10.74 15.37 -0.92
C LYS A 158 9.32 14.78 -0.95
N SER A 159 9.10 13.63 -1.56
CA SER A 159 7.77 13.07 -1.74
C SER A 159 7.12 12.65 -0.42
N CYS A 160 7.85 12.01 0.50
CA CYS A 160 7.29 11.58 1.78
C CYS A 160 6.98 12.78 2.70
N LEU A 161 7.87 13.78 2.73
CA LEU A 161 7.62 15.03 3.46
C LEU A 161 6.39 15.76 2.92
N LYS A 162 6.31 15.93 1.60
CA LYS A 162 5.16 16.57 0.94
C LYS A 162 3.87 15.76 1.13
N ALA A 163 3.94 14.43 1.25
CA ALA A 163 2.77 13.60 1.48
C ALA A 163 2.10 13.90 2.83
N MET A 164 2.90 14.08 3.89
CA MET A 164 2.42 14.45 5.22
C MET A 164 1.85 15.87 5.24
N GLN A 165 2.54 16.82 4.60
CA GLN A 165 2.08 18.20 4.48
C GLN A 165 0.78 18.29 3.68
N LEU A 166 0.65 17.52 2.59
CA LEU A 166 -0.56 17.48 1.76
C LEU A 166 -1.75 16.87 2.52
N ALA A 167 -1.51 15.98 3.48
CA ALA A 167 -2.56 15.48 4.39
C ALA A 167 -3.02 16.54 5.41
N GLY A 168 -2.38 17.72 5.46
CA GLY A 168 -2.71 18.81 6.38
C GLY A 168 -2.15 18.62 7.79
N LEU A 169 -1.09 17.82 7.95
CA LEU A 169 -0.49 17.49 9.24
C LEU A 169 0.77 18.32 9.51
N GLU A 170 0.97 18.68 10.78
CA GLU A 170 2.18 19.35 11.25
C GLU A 170 3.30 18.30 11.44
N VAL A 171 4.37 18.41 10.66
CA VAL A 171 5.46 17.42 10.66
C VAL A 171 6.48 17.75 11.73
N VAL A 172 6.64 16.85 12.70
CA VAL A 172 7.69 16.89 13.72
C VAL A 172 8.81 15.96 13.27
N SER A 173 9.84 16.55 12.66
CA SER A 173 11.01 15.82 12.18
C SER A 173 11.95 15.45 13.33
N VAL A 174 12.38 14.19 13.36
CA VAL A 174 13.42 13.70 14.28
C VAL A 174 14.62 13.29 13.44
N ASP A 175 15.76 13.94 13.66
CA ASP A 175 17.00 13.60 12.98
C ASP A 175 17.48 12.20 13.36
N GLN A 176 18.24 11.59 12.46
CA GLN A 176 18.90 10.32 12.76
C GLN A 176 20.10 10.56 13.66
N LYS A 177 20.50 9.54 14.41
CA LYS A 177 21.76 9.55 15.16
C LYS A 177 22.82 8.68 14.47
N PRO A 178 24.13 8.96 14.64
CA PRO A 178 25.17 8.02 14.24
C PRO A 178 24.96 6.67 14.93
N SER A 179 25.29 5.59 14.22
CA SER A 179 25.32 4.26 14.83
C SER A 179 26.36 4.20 15.96
N ASP A 180 25.92 3.72 17.13
CA ASP A 180 26.78 3.45 18.28
C ASP A 180 27.51 2.08 18.15
N SER A 181 27.14 1.28 17.14
CA SER A 181 27.70 -0.05 16.91
C SER A 181 29.03 0.04 16.15
N PRO A 182 30.09 -0.64 16.62
CA PRO A 182 31.36 -0.71 15.89
C PRO A 182 31.24 -1.48 14.55
N ASN A 183 30.18 -2.28 14.39
CA ASN A 183 29.94 -3.12 13.21
C ASN A 183 28.89 -2.55 12.25
N GLU A 184 28.16 -1.50 12.64
CA GLU A 184 27.18 -0.84 11.79
C GLU A 184 27.61 0.61 11.59
N GLN A 185 27.86 0.98 10.33
CA GLN A 185 28.15 2.36 9.96
C GLN A 185 26.90 3.01 9.39
N GLY A 186 26.66 4.27 9.72
CA GLY A 186 25.58 5.05 9.13
C GLY A 186 24.76 5.83 10.15
N LEU A 187 23.66 6.37 9.64
CA LEU A 187 22.66 7.10 10.40
C LEU A 187 21.49 6.16 10.71
N VAL A 188 21.23 5.93 11.99
CA VAL A 188 20.18 5.03 12.50
C VAL A 188 19.07 5.81 13.18
N THR A 189 17.94 5.15 13.42
CA THR A 189 16.81 5.74 14.13
C THR A 189 17.21 6.21 15.53
N ASP A 190 16.91 7.46 15.86
CA ASP A 190 16.94 7.94 17.24
C ASP A 190 15.62 7.58 17.93
N VAL A 191 15.55 6.33 18.41
CA VAL A 191 14.35 5.76 19.06
C VAL A 191 13.96 6.56 20.29
N ASP A 192 14.94 6.99 21.08
CA ASP A 192 14.70 7.76 22.31
C ASP A 192 14.15 9.15 21.99
N ALA A 193 14.72 9.86 21.00
CA ALA A 193 14.20 11.15 20.57
C ALA A 193 12.79 11.05 19.99
N ILE A 194 12.48 9.98 19.22
CA ILE A 194 11.10 9.76 18.75
C ILE A 194 10.16 9.53 19.92
N ARG A 195 10.53 8.70 20.89
CA ARG A 195 9.73 8.45 22.10
C ARG A 195 9.47 9.74 22.88
N GLU A 196 10.51 10.54 23.11
CA GLU A 196 10.42 11.83 23.80
C GLU A 196 9.50 12.81 23.05
N LYS A 197 9.59 12.88 21.72
CA LYS A 197 8.70 13.74 20.92
C LYS A 197 7.25 13.29 20.97
N VAL A 198 6.97 11.99 20.90
CA VAL A 198 5.60 11.49 21.05
C VAL A 198 5.05 11.83 22.44
N LEU A 199 5.83 11.61 23.50
CA LEU A 199 5.44 11.91 24.87
C LEU A 199 5.19 13.41 25.09
N SER A 200 6.14 14.27 24.69
CA SER A 200 6.05 15.72 24.90
C SER A 200 4.91 16.38 24.13
N LEU A 201 4.44 15.77 23.05
CA LEU A 201 3.26 16.21 22.30
C LEU A 201 1.94 15.71 22.91
N GLY A 202 1.97 14.78 23.87
CA GLY A 202 0.78 14.22 24.51
C GLY A 202 0.27 12.92 23.88
N GLY A 203 1.11 12.17 23.15
CA GLY A 203 0.73 10.87 22.58
C GLY A 203 -0.43 10.97 21.59
N ALA A 204 -1.36 10.01 21.65
CA ALA A 204 -2.52 9.94 20.73
C ALA A 204 -3.42 11.19 20.74
N ASP A 205 -3.45 11.97 21.83
CA ASP A 205 -4.24 13.20 21.91
C ASP A 205 -3.85 14.26 20.86
N SER A 206 -2.58 14.27 20.45
CA SER A 206 -2.04 15.26 19.51
C SER A 206 -1.35 14.64 18.29
N VAL A 207 -0.86 13.39 18.39
CA VAL A 207 -0.08 12.72 17.34
C VAL A 207 -0.97 11.75 16.55
N VAL A 208 -1.11 12.02 15.26
CA VAL A 208 -1.87 11.20 14.31
C VAL A 208 -1.16 9.89 13.99
N ALA A 209 0.17 9.94 13.80
CA ALA A 209 0.96 8.77 13.49
C ALA A 209 2.47 9.00 13.73
N ILE A 210 3.19 7.91 13.99
CA ILE A 210 4.64 7.81 13.84
C ILE A 210 4.93 7.33 12.42
N ILE A 211 5.90 7.95 11.75
CA ILE A 211 6.29 7.63 10.37
C ILE A 211 7.73 7.09 10.34
N GLY A 212 7.87 5.80 10.06
CA GLY A 212 9.15 5.13 9.82
C GLY A 212 9.40 4.88 8.33
N THR A 213 10.65 4.71 7.94
CA THR A 213 11.09 4.43 6.56
C THR A 213 12.09 3.28 6.56
N THR A 214 11.81 2.22 5.78
CA THR A 214 12.74 1.08 5.64
C THR A 214 13.76 1.35 4.54
N SER A 215 13.30 1.62 3.32
CA SER A 215 14.16 1.73 2.16
C SER A 215 14.68 3.16 2.00
N THR A 216 15.98 3.37 2.18
CA THR A 216 16.62 4.69 2.29
C THR A 216 17.83 4.86 1.37
N PHE A 217 18.35 6.09 1.29
CA PHE A 217 19.66 6.35 0.68
C PHE A 217 20.74 6.24 1.76
N ALA A 218 21.81 5.50 1.48
CA ALA A 218 23.00 5.51 2.34
C ALA A 218 23.54 6.95 2.47
N PRO A 219 24.05 7.35 3.64
CA PRO A 219 24.43 6.51 4.79
C PRO A 219 23.30 6.23 5.78
N ARG A 220 22.03 6.58 5.50
CA ARG A 220 20.92 6.25 6.39
C ARG A 220 20.53 4.78 6.29
N SER A 221 20.39 4.13 7.43
CA SER A 221 19.88 2.76 7.55
C SER A 221 18.35 2.72 7.56
N PRO A 222 17.74 1.55 7.27
CA PRO A 222 16.33 1.33 7.58
C PRO A 222 16.01 1.67 9.03
N ASP A 223 14.83 2.22 9.28
CA ASP A 223 14.40 2.48 10.65
C ASP A 223 14.22 1.19 11.45
N ASP A 224 14.43 1.26 12.77
CA ASP A 224 14.05 0.20 13.72
C ASP A 224 12.52 0.14 13.87
N ILE A 225 11.86 -0.42 12.84
CA ILE A 225 10.40 -0.57 12.79
C ILE A 225 9.85 -1.33 14.00
N PRO A 226 10.48 -2.42 14.51
CA PRO A 226 10.06 -3.04 15.77
C PRO A 226 10.06 -2.09 16.96
N ALA A 227 11.10 -1.28 17.15
CA ALA A 227 11.13 -0.29 18.24
C ALA A 227 10.07 0.80 18.07
N LEU A 228 9.89 1.33 16.85
CA LEU A 228 8.82 2.27 16.55
C LEU A 228 7.44 1.66 16.82
N GLY A 229 7.26 0.37 16.53
CA GLY A 229 6.04 -0.38 16.84
C GLY A 229 5.75 -0.49 18.34
N ARG A 230 6.80 -0.63 19.17
CA ARG A 230 6.67 -0.61 20.64
C ARG A 230 6.25 0.76 21.15
N ILE A 231 6.84 1.84 20.64
CA ILE A 231 6.45 3.22 20.98
C ILE A 231 5.01 3.49 20.54
N ALA A 232 4.67 3.14 19.31
CA ALA A 232 3.32 3.25 18.77
C ALA A 232 2.27 2.59 19.69
N LYS A 233 2.57 1.38 20.17
CA LYS A 233 1.71 0.66 21.14
C LYS A 233 1.68 1.34 22.51
N GLU A 234 2.83 1.80 23.02
CA GLU A 234 2.94 2.46 24.32
C GLU A 234 2.05 3.71 24.42
N PHE A 235 2.01 4.53 23.36
CA PHE A 235 1.30 5.82 23.35
C PHE A 235 -0.05 5.79 22.62
N ASP A 236 -0.52 4.61 22.20
CA ASP A 236 -1.72 4.41 21.36
C ASP A 236 -1.71 5.23 20.05
N VAL A 237 -0.51 5.42 19.47
CA VAL A 237 -0.30 6.17 18.24
C VAL A 237 -0.09 5.19 17.07
N PRO A 238 -0.81 5.34 15.94
CA PRO A 238 -0.60 4.53 14.75
C PRO A 238 0.83 4.61 14.20
N LEU A 239 1.35 3.50 13.67
CA LEU A 239 2.62 3.46 12.94
C LEU A 239 2.35 3.31 11.44
N VAL A 240 2.86 4.25 10.63
CA VAL A 240 2.83 4.16 9.17
C VAL A 240 4.26 3.96 8.67
N VAL A 241 4.49 2.91 7.88
CA VAL A 241 5.82 2.57 7.36
C VAL A 241 5.92 2.90 5.87
N ASN A 242 6.81 3.83 5.53
CA ASN A 242 7.21 4.10 4.16
C ASN A 242 8.17 3.01 3.67
N ASN A 243 7.60 1.97 3.04
CA ASN A 243 8.34 0.85 2.43
C ASN A 243 8.50 1.01 0.91
N ALA A 244 8.74 2.24 0.42
CA ALA A 244 8.65 2.63 -0.99
C ALA A 244 9.28 1.64 -1.99
N TYR A 245 10.49 1.18 -1.69
CA TYR A 245 11.22 0.21 -2.51
C TYR A 245 11.85 -0.89 -1.65
N GLY A 246 11.31 -1.13 -0.45
CA GLY A 246 11.86 -2.13 0.48
C GLY A 246 11.31 -3.53 0.28
N LEU A 247 10.24 -3.71 -0.50
CA LEU A 247 9.66 -5.04 -0.77
C LEU A 247 10.64 -5.99 -1.47
N GLN A 248 11.61 -5.45 -2.22
CA GLN A 248 12.68 -6.24 -2.86
C GLN A 248 13.78 -6.70 -1.88
N CYS A 249 13.78 -6.21 -0.64
CA CYS A 249 14.83 -6.47 0.34
C CYS A 249 14.28 -7.24 1.53
N THR A 250 14.69 -8.51 1.68
CA THR A 250 14.23 -9.39 2.76
C THR A 250 14.51 -8.82 4.16
N LYS A 251 15.61 -8.07 4.34
CA LYS A 251 15.93 -7.38 5.60
C LYS A 251 14.95 -6.24 5.92
N CYS A 252 14.50 -5.48 4.93
CA CYS A 252 13.47 -4.46 5.13
C CYS A 252 12.13 -5.12 5.49
N CYS A 253 11.78 -6.20 4.79
CA CYS A 253 10.57 -6.95 5.04
C CYS A 253 10.55 -7.60 6.43
N SER A 254 11.69 -8.13 6.92
CA SER A 254 11.77 -8.75 8.24
C SER A 254 11.50 -7.75 9.37
N LEU A 255 11.95 -6.49 9.24
CA LEU A 255 11.66 -5.42 10.21
C LEU A 255 10.15 -5.17 10.34
N ILE A 256 9.43 -5.16 9.22
CA ILE A 256 7.97 -4.98 9.19
C ILE A 256 7.25 -6.21 9.77
N GLU A 257 7.68 -7.41 9.38
CA GLU A 257 7.11 -8.68 9.85
C GLU A 257 7.30 -8.86 11.35
N GLU A 258 8.47 -8.52 11.89
CA GLU A 258 8.74 -8.54 13.33
C GLU A 258 7.85 -7.54 14.08
N ALA A 259 7.77 -6.29 13.62
CA ALA A 259 6.92 -5.28 14.23
C ALA A 259 5.44 -5.66 14.22
N ASN A 260 4.97 -6.30 13.15
CA ASN A 260 3.57 -6.73 13.06
C ASN A 260 3.28 -7.97 13.92
N ARG A 261 4.23 -8.88 14.11
CA ARG A 261 4.08 -10.06 14.99
C ARG A 261 4.09 -9.73 16.47
N ALA A 262 4.73 -8.63 16.88
CA ALA A 262 4.70 -8.14 18.25
C ALA A 262 3.29 -7.64 18.71
N LYS A 263 2.27 -7.74 17.85
CA LYS A 263 0.89 -7.33 18.13
C LYS A 263 0.08 -8.42 18.82
N ASP A 264 0.04 -8.34 20.14
CA ASP A 264 -1.19 -8.66 20.89
C ASP A 264 -2.13 -7.44 20.88
N SER A 265 -3.06 -7.44 19.92
CA SER A 265 -4.32 -6.67 19.82
C SER A 265 -4.33 -5.12 19.59
N ARG A 266 -5.04 -4.73 18.51
CA ARG A 266 -5.82 -3.48 18.23
C ARG A 266 -5.35 -2.36 17.27
N ALA A 267 -4.12 -2.29 16.78
CA ALA A 267 -3.78 -1.31 15.72
C ALA A 267 -3.04 -1.95 14.53
N GLY A 268 -3.62 -1.90 13.34
CA GLY A 268 -2.95 -2.28 12.09
C GLY A 268 -1.79 -1.31 11.77
N ILE A 269 -0.72 -1.84 11.16
CA ILE A 269 0.27 -1.06 10.40
C ILE A 269 -0.33 -0.94 9.00
#